data_AF-A0AAW1CEJ8-F1
#
_entry.id   AF-A0AAW1CEJ8-F1
#
_cell.length_a   1.000
_cell.length_b   1.000
_cell.length_c   1.000
_cell.angle_alpha   90.00
_cell.angle_beta   90.00
_cell.angle_gamma   90.00
#
_symmetry.space_group_name_H-M   'P 1'
#
loop_
_entity.id
_entity.type
_entity.pdbx_description
1 polymer ?
#
loop_
_entity_poly.entity_id
_entity_poly.type
_entity_poly.pdbx_seq_one_letter_code
_entity_poly.pdbx_strand_id
1 'polypeptide(L)'
;MAGGLFSIDRDFFIKLGTYDSGFDIWGGENLELSFKTWMCGGTLEIVPCSHVGHIFRKRSPYKWKTGVNVLKRNSVRLAQVWMDEYSKYYYQRVGNDLGDYGDVSSRKELRKRLGCKSFKWYLDNVFPELFIPGDAVASGEVRNLGYGAKTCLDSPARKTNLHKPVGLYPCHRMGGNQV
;
A
#
# COMPACT_ATOMS: atom_id res chain seq x y z
N MET A 1 8.10 -7.57 2.73
CA MET A 1 8.14 -8.39 3.97
C MET A 1 6.99 -8.07 4.91
N ALA A 2 6.74 -8.94 5.91
CA ALA A 2 5.78 -8.66 7.00
C ALA A 2 6.26 -7.54 7.94
N GLY A 3 7.58 -7.46 8.22
CA GLY A 3 8.23 -6.32 8.89
C GLY A 3 8.55 -6.52 10.38
N GLY A 4 7.80 -7.34 11.11
CA GLY A 4 8.03 -7.54 12.56
C GLY A 4 9.26 -8.40 12.89
N LEU A 5 9.69 -9.26 11.97
CA LEU A 5 10.84 -10.16 12.15
C LEU A 5 11.66 -10.17 10.87
N PHE A 6 12.92 -9.76 10.97
CA PHE A 6 13.91 -9.81 9.90
C PHE A 6 15.31 -9.65 10.51
N SER A 7 16.34 -9.94 9.72
CA SER A 7 17.74 -9.64 10.04
C SER A 7 18.31 -8.80 8.91
N ILE A 8 19.12 -7.80 9.25
CA ILE A 8 19.74 -6.89 8.31
C ILE A 8 21.11 -6.50 8.83
N ASP A 9 22.09 -6.35 7.94
CA ASP A 9 23.37 -5.76 8.30
C ASP A 9 23.17 -4.31 8.82
N ARG A 10 23.87 -3.97 9.90
CA ARG A 10 23.68 -2.68 10.59
C ARG A 10 24.07 -1.51 9.68
N ASP A 11 25.20 -1.63 8.98
CA ASP A 11 25.72 -0.55 8.16
C ASP A 11 24.89 -0.39 6.88
N PHE A 12 24.39 -1.50 6.33
CA PHE A 12 23.40 -1.48 5.25
C PHE A 12 22.09 -0.80 5.70
N PHE A 13 21.58 -1.11 6.90
CA PHE A 13 20.37 -0.46 7.42
C PHE A 13 20.56 1.06 7.60
N ILE A 14 21.73 1.49 8.08
CA ILE A 14 22.09 2.90 8.19
C ILE A 14 22.21 3.55 6.81
N LYS A 15 22.85 2.87 5.84
CA LYS A 15 22.97 3.33 4.45
C LYS A 15 21.61 3.56 3.79
N LEU A 16 20.64 2.69 4.04
CA LEU A 16 19.25 2.85 3.59
C LEU A 16 18.49 3.99 4.31
N GLY A 17 19.14 4.71 5.23
CA GLY A 17 18.57 5.79 6.00
C GLY A 17 17.59 5.32 7.08
N THR A 18 17.75 4.08 7.56
CA THR A 18 16.89 3.43 8.57
C THR A 18 15.41 3.49 8.20
N TYR A 19 14.49 3.54 9.16
CA TYR A 19 13.08 3.83 8.89
C TYR A 19 12.85 5.32 8.60
N ASP A 20 11.76 5.64 7.90
CA ASP A 20 11.27 7.03 7.84
C ASP A 20 10.84 7.48 9.25
N SER A 21 11.62 8.39 9.85
CA SER A 21 11.32 8.98 11.16
C SER A 21 10.03 9.77 11.20
N GLY A 22 9.44 10.08 10.03
CA GLY A 22 8.13 10.69 9.93
C GLY A 22 6.97 9.71 10.04
N PHE A 23 7.18 8.39 10.04
CA PHE A 23 6.09 7.44 10.32
C PHE A 23 5.63 7.52 11.77
N ASP A 24 4.30 7.51 11.97
CA ASP A 24 3.70 7.52 13.31
C ASP A 24 3.17 6.12 13.65
N ILE A 25 3.41 5.66 14.88
CA ILE A 25 2.94 4.40 15.51
C ILE A 25 3.12 3.11 14.69
N TRP A 26 2.31 2.88 13.64
CA TRP A 26 2.24 1.61 12.93
C TRP A 26 1.71 1.74 11.51
N GLY A 27 2.28 0.96 10.60
CA GLY A 27 1.82 0.71 9.25
C GLY A 27 2.63 1.46 8.20
N GLY A 28 3.00 0.73 7.14
CA GLY A 28 3.76 1.24 6.00
C GLY A 28 5.26 1.01 6.11
N GLU A 29 5.83 0.90 7.32
CA GLU A 29 7.27 0.75 7.54
C GLU A 29 7.85 -0.51 6.90
N ASN A 30 7.08 -1.59 6.92
CA ASN A 30 7.47 -2.87 6.33
C ASN A 30 7.56 -2.80 4.80
N LEU A 31 6.64 -2.08 4.16
CA LEU A 31 6.64 -1.85 2.72
C LEU A 31 7.75 -0.86 2.34
N GLU A 32 7.94 0.18 3.14
CA GLU A 32 8.95 1.20 2.89
C GLU A 32 10.36 0.62 2.87
N LEU A 33 10.71 -0.17 3.88
CA LEU A 33 11.99 -0.85 3.93
C LEU A 33 12.12 -1.92 2.83
N SER A 34 11.02 -2.57 2.42
CA SER A 34 11.02 -3.49 1.28
C SER A 34 11.38 -2.76 -0.02
N PHE A 35 10.74 -1.61 -0.29
CA PHE A 35 10.98 -0.81 -1.51
C PHE A 35 12.39 -0.23 -1.52
N LYS A 36 12.86 0.33 -0.40
CA LYS A 36 14.26 0.75 -0.23
C LYS A 36 15.24 -0.36 -0.60
N THR A 37 15.05 -1.53 0.01
CA THR A 37 15.99 -2.65 -0.15
C THR A 37 16.08 -3.04 -1.62
N TRP A 38 14.94 -3.33 -2.26
CA TRP A 38 14.93 -3.73 -3.67
C TRP A 38 15.39 -2.64 -4.63
N MET A 39 14.90 -1.42 -4.46
CA MET A 39 15.14 -0.34 -5.42
C MET A 39 16.53 0.29 -5.25
N CYS A 40 17.18 0.14 -4.09
CA CYS A 40 18.47 0.77 -3.79
C CYS A 40 19.63 -0.23 -3.70
N GLY A 41 19.50 -1.39 -4.35
CA GLY A 41 20.62 -2.33 -4.59
C GLY A 41 20.80 -3.44 -3.56
N GLY A 42 19.79 -3.75 -2.77
CA GLY A 42 19.73 -4.94 -1.93
C GLY A 42 18.74 -5.98 -2.45
N THR A 43 18.64 -7.10 -1.73
CA THR A 43 17.64 -8.15 -1.94
C THR A 43 16.87 -8.37 -0.65
N LEU A 44 15.64 -8.89 -0.78
CA LEU A 44 14.80 -9.24 0.36
C LEU A 44 14.36 -10.68 0.22
N GLU A 45 14.69 -11.51 1.21
CA GLU A 45 14.54 -12.96 1.14
C GLU A 45 13.76 -13.49 2.34
N ILE A 46 13.00 -14.56 2.11
CA ILE A 46 12.41 -15.38 3.16
C ILE A 46 13.20 -16.68 3.16
N VAL A 47 13.96 -16.94 4.24
CA VAL A 47 14.81 -18.13 4.36
C VAL A 47 13.96 -19.28 4.91
N PRO A 48 13.60 -20.32 4.11
CA PRO A 48 12.67 -21.35 4.56
C PRO A 48 13.21 -22.23 5.70
N CYS A 49 14.52 -22.22 5.96
CA CYS A 49 15.13 -22.94 7.07
C CYS A 49 15.00 -22.19 8.41
N SER A 50 14.75 -20.87 8.38
CA SER A 50 14.66 -20.03 9.58
C SER A 50 13.21 -19.84 9.99
N HIS A 51 12.83 -20.39 11.15
CA HIS A 51 11.45 -20.39 11.61
C HIS A 51 11.31 -19.63 12.93
N VAL A 52 10.36 -18.71 12.97
CA VAL A 52 9.96 -18.03 14.21
C VAL A 52 8.42 -17.96 14.24
N GLY A 53 7.82 -18.48 15.31
CA GLY A 53 6.37 -18.41 15.51
C GLY A 53 5.94 -17.00 15.94
N HIS A 54 4.91 -16.46 15.30
CA HIS A 54 4.29 -15.19 15.68
C HIS A 54 2.80 -15.38 15.97
N ILE A 55 2.35 -14.97 17.16
CA ILE A 55 0.94 -15.08 17.57
C ILE A 55 0.16 -13.89 17.00
N PHE A 56 -0.60 -14.14 15.92
CA PHE A 56 -1.47 -13.12 15.33
C PHE A 56 -2.63 -12.77 16.27
N ARG A 57 -2.79 -11.47 16.53
CA ARG A 57 -3.90 -10.94 17.35
C ARG A 57 -5.14 -10.75 16.50
N LYS A 58 -6.33 -10.88 17.13
CA LYS A 58 -7.61 -10.59 16.46
C LYS A 58 -7.83 -9.10 16.16
N ARG A 59 -7.21 -8.19 16.93
CA ARG A 59 -7.33 -6.73 16.81
C ARG A 59 -6.02 -6.05 17.17
N SER A 60 -5.79 -4.86 16.60
CA SER A 60 -4.63 -4.03 16.96
C SER A 60 -4.67 -3.68 18.45
N PRO A 61 -3.55 -3.81 19.18
CA PRO A 61 -3.48 -3.44 20.59
C PRO A 61 -3.24 -1.93 20.80
N TYR A 62 -2.93 -1.17 19.74
CA TYR A 62 -2.60 0.25 19.86
C TYR A 62 -3.84 1.13 20.04
N LYS A 63 -3.73 2.12 20.92
CA LYS A 63 -4.71 3.20 21.04
C LYS A 63 -4.44 4.21 19.93
N TRP A 64 -5.35 4.29 18.97
CA TRP A 64 -5.28 5.26 17.89
C TRP A 64 -5.62 6.65 18.43
N LYS A 65 -4.86 7.67 18.02
CA LYS A 65 -5.18 9.07 18.31
C LYS A 65 -6.49 9.43 17.59
N THR A 66 -7.45 9.99 18.31
CA THR A 66 -8.72 10.42 17.73
C THR A 66 -8.47 11.50 16.66
N GLY A 67 -9.09 11.34 15.48
CA GLY A 67 -9.02 12.32 14.39
C GLY A 67 -7.82 12.19 13.44
N VAL A 68 -6.84 11.32 13.72
CA VAL A 68 -5.68 11.10 12.84
C VAL A 68 -5.72 9.69 12.25
N ASN A 69 -5.87 9.60 10.92
CA ASN A 69 -5.70 8.35 10.21
C ASN A 69 -4.20 8.07 9.97
N VAL A 70 -3.55 7.53 11.00
CA VAL A 70 -2.11 7.23 11.02
C VAL A 70 -1.70 6.32 9.85
N LEU A 71 -2.52 5.31 9.54
CA LEU A 71 -2.28 4.38 8.44
C LEU A 71 -2.27 5.08 7.08
N LYS A 72 -3.28 5.93 6.84
CA LYS A 72 -3.37 6.74 5.63
C LYS A 72 -2.15 7.64 5.52
N ARG A 73 -1.80 8.35 6.61
CA ARG A 73 -0.66 9.26 6.66
C ARG A 73 0.65 8.56 6.26
N ASN A 74 1.00 7.45 6.91
CA ASN A 74 2.23 6.72 6.63
C ASN A 74 2.25 6.14 5.20
N SER A 75 1.12 5.61 4.74
CA SER A 75 1.00 5.05 3.39
C SER A 75 1.12 6.13 2.30
N VAL A 76 0.58 7.34 2.53
CA VAL A 76 0.77 8.47 1.61
C VAL A 76 2.23 8.91 1.59
N ARG A 77 2.91 9.01 2.74
CA ARG A 77 4.36 9.33 2.80
C ARG A 77 5.17 8.32 1.98
N LEU A 78 4.91 7.03 2.15
CA LEU A 78 5.54 5.97 1.38
C LEU A 78 5.26 6.12 -0.12
N ALA A 79 4.01 6.31 -0.51
CA ALA A 79 3.63 6.46 -1.92
C ALA A 79 4.29 7.68 -2.57
N GLN A 80 4.35 8.80 -1.86
CA GLN A 80 4.99 10.04 -2.31
C GLN A 80 6.48 9.92 -2.57
N VAL A 81 7.16 9.02 -1.86
CA VAL A 81 8.63 8.85 -1.98
C VAL A 81 8.99 7.73 -2.93
N TRP A 82 8.24 6.62 -2.93
CA TRP A 82 8.70 5.35 -3.50
C TRP A 82 7.87 4.84 -4.68
N MET A 83 6.63 5.31 -4.89
CA MET A 83 5.73 4.74 -5.91
C MET A 83 5.66 5.51 -7.23
N ASP A 84 6.40 6.62 -7.37
CA ASP A 84 6.44 7.42 -8.61
C ASP A 84 5.02 7.73 -9.15
N GLU A 85 4.78 7.60 -10.45
CA GLU A 85 3.49 7.78 -11.10
C GLU A 85 2.42 6.75 -10.68
N TYR A 86 2.82 5.61 -10.08
CA TYR A 86 1.92 4.57 -9.60
C TYR A 86 1.25 4.94 -8.28
N SER A 87 1.75 5.97 -7.60
CA SER A 87 1.12 6.53 -6.40
C SER A 87 -0.34 6.95 -6.66
N LYS A 88 -0.68 7.34 -7.90
CA LYS A 88 -2.05 7.68 -8.33
C LYS A 88 -3.08 6.59 -8.01
N TYR A 89 -2.70 5.31 -8.11
CA TYR A 89 -3.62 4.20 -7.84
C TYR A 89 -3.95 4.10 -6.36
N TYR A 90 -2.98 4.40 -5.48
CA TYR A 90 -3.24 4.49 -4.05
C TYR A 90 -4.08 5.73 -3.72
N TYR A 91 -3.78 6.88 -4.34
CA TYR A 91 -4.53 8.12 -4.13
C TYR A 91 -6.01 7.96 -4.47
N GLN A 92 -6.33 7.32 -5.60
CA GLN A 92 -7.71 7.02 -5.98
C GLN A 92 -8.45 6.21 -4.91
N ARG A 93 -7.78 5.23 -4.28
CA ARG A 93 -8.38 4.40 -3.20
C ARG A 93 -8.67 5.17 -1.92
N VAL A 94 -7.93 6.25 -1.65
CA VAL A 94 -8.18 7.14 -0.50
C VAL A 94 -9.02 8.36 -0.87
N GLY A 95 -9.67 8.34 -2.04
CA GLY A 95 -10.54 9.42 -2.52
C GLY A 95 -9.80 10.66 -3.00
N ASN A 96 -8.51 10.53 -3.36
CA ASN A 96 -7.58 11.62 -3.71
C ASN A 96 -7.38 12.69 -2.62
N ASP A 97 -8.00 12.52 -1.46
CA ASP A 97 -7.63 13.27 -0.26
C ASP A 97 -6.36 12.64 0.31
N LEU A 98 -5.24 13.34 0.23
CA LEU A 98 -3.97 12.86 0.76
C LEU A 98 -3.83 13.13 2.26
N GLY A 99 -4.63 14.04 2.81
CA GLY A 99 -4.46 14.59 4.16
C GLY A 99 -3.09 15.24 4.38
N ASP A 100 -2.79 15.57 5.64
CA ASP A 100 -1.45 16.01 6.04
C ASP A 100 -0.55 14.78 6.26
N TYR A 101 0.42 14.64 5.37
CA TYR A 101 1.46 13.61 5.44
C TYR A 101 2.83 14.14 5.88
N GLY A 102 2.94 15.45 6.15
CA GLY A 102 4.19 16.12 6.52
C GLY A 102 5.26 16.15 5.43
N ASP A 103 6.43 16.71 5.75
CA ASP A 103 7.54 16.81 4.81
C ASP A 103 8.21 15.43 4.54
N VAL A 104 8.47 15.17 3.26
CA VAL A 104 9.15 13.96 2.77
C VAL A 104 10.41 14.28 1.96
N SER A 105 10.82 15.56 1.91
CA SER A 105 11.97 16.02 1.11
C SER A 105 13.24 15.27 1.47
N SER A 106 13.56 15.11 2.76
CA SER A 106 14.74 14.34 3.19
C SER A 106 14.75 12.89 2.69
N ARG A 107 13.59 12.25 2.55
CA ARG A 107 13.45 10.87 2.04
C ARG A 107 13.62 10.83 0.52
N LYS A 108 13.09 11.83 -0.19
CA LYS A 108 13.30 12.00 -1.65
C LYS A 108 14.78 12.26 -1.98
N GLU A 109 15.46 13.13 -1.24
CA GLU A 109 16.91 13.37 -1.39
C GLU A 109 17.74 12.13 -1.08
N LEU A 110 17.36 11.33 -0.07
CA LEU A 110 18.01 10.06 0.21
C LEU A 110 17.89 9.10 -0.99
N ARG A 111 16.68 8.93 -1.55
CA ARG A 111 16.44 8.09 -2.73
C ARG A 111 17.31 8.52 -3.92
N LYS A 112 17.41 9.83 -4.17
CA LYS A 112 18.29 10.38 -5.22
C LYS A 112 19.76 10.07 -4.96
N ARG A 113 20.24 10.32 -3.73
CA ARG A 113 21.65 10.12 -3.33
C ARG A 113 22.10 8.66 -3.47
N LEU A 114 21.21 7.72 -3.16
CA LEU A 114 21.47 6.28 -3.29
C LEU A 114 21.38 5.77 -4.74
N GLY A 115 20.96 6.62 -5.70
CA GLY A 115 20.79 6.21 -7.09
C GLY A 115 19.75 5.09 -7.27
N CYS A 116 18.69 5.10 -6.44
CA CYS A 116 17.70 4.02 -6.44
C CYS A 116 16.93 3.97 -7.77
N LYS A 117 16.51 2.77 -8.16
CA LYS A 117 15.69 2.50 -9.34
C LYS A 117 14.27 3.10 -9.21
N SER A 118 13.56 3.15 -10.33
CA SER A 118 12.16 3.57 -10.38
C SER A 118 11.23 2.49 -9.83
N PHE A 119 10.01 2.88 -9.45
CA PHE A 119 8.98 1.93 -9.06
C PHE A 119 8.54 1.06 -10.23
N LYS A 120 8.59 1.60 -11.46
CA LYS A 120 8.41 0.80 -12.68
C LYS A 120 9.41 -0.36 -12.75
N TRP A 121 10.70 -0.09 -12.50
CA TRP A 121 11.72 -1.14 -12.49
C TRP A 121 11.40 -2.20 -11.44
N TYR A 122 10.92 -1.80 -10.25
CA TYR A 122 10.49 -2.73 -9.21
C TYR A 122 9.34 -3.63 -9.68
N LEU A 123 8.31 -3.06 -10.32
CA LEU A 123 7.20 -3.84 -10.87
C LEU A 123 7.69 -4.78 -11.98
N ASP A 124 8.53 -4.33 -12.88
CA ASP A 124 8.99 -5.15 -14.01
C ASP A 124 9.96 -6.28 -13.59
N ASN A 125 10.74 -6.11 -12.52
CA ASN A 125 11.87 -7.00 -12.19
C ASN A 125 11.72 -7.74 -10.85
N VAL A 126 10.92 -7.22 -9.93
CA VAL A 126 10.79 -7.78 -8.57
C VAL A 126 9.40 -8.31 -8.30
N PHE A 127 8.35 -7.67 -8.83
CA PHE A 127 6.97 -8.15 -8.67
C PHE A 127 6.15 -8.07 -9.97
N PRO A 128 6.60 -8.73 -11.06
CA PRO A 128 5.95 -8.66 -12.38
C PRO A 128 4.58 -9.32 -12.42
N GLU A 129 4.26 -10.18 -11.46
CA GLU A 129 2.96 -10.84 -11.35
C GLU A 129 1.86 -9.92 -10.78
N LEU A 130 2.23 -8.75 -10.27
CA LEU A 130 1.28 -7.79 -9.73
C LEU A 130 0.49 -7.10 -10.86
N PHE A 131 -0.82 -7.32 -10.87
CA PHE A 131 -1.71 -6.61 -11.78
C PHE A 131 -1.71 -5.08 -11.52
N ILE A 132 -1.44 -4.30 -12.57
CA ILE A 132 -1.45 -2.83 -12.51
C ILE A 132 -2.80 -2.34 -13.06
N PRO A 133 -3.59 -1.55 -12.31
CA PRO A 133 -4.90 -1.11 -12.76
C PRO A 133 -4.91 -0.30 -14.08
N GLY A 134 -3.76 0.28 -14.46
CA GLY A 134 -3.60 0.97 -15.75
C GLY A 134 -3.68 0.07 -16.98
N ASP A 135 -3.45 -1.22 -16.81
CA ASP A 135 -3.50 -2.20 -17.90
C ASP A 135 -4.92 -2.74 -18.11
N ALA A 136 -5.88 -2.31 -17.28
CA ALA A 136 -7.28 -2.65 -17.42
C ALA A 136 -7.90 -1.99 -18.66
N VAL A 137 -8.71 -2.74 -19.42
CA VAL A 137 -9.50 -2.20 -20.55
C VAL A 137 -10.46 -1.11 -20.09
N ALA A 138 -11.03 -1.26 -18.90
CA ALA A 138 -11.91 -0.29 -18.27
C ALA A 138 -11.86 -0.44 -16.75
N SER A 139 -12.15 0.64 -16.02
CA SER A 139 -12.28 0.65 -14.56
C SER A 139 -13.40 1.61 -14.17
N GLY A 140 -14.29 1.17 -13.28
CA GLY A 140 -15.40 1.98 -12.81
C GLY A 140 -16.59 1.13 -12.34
N GLU A 141 -17.71 1.81 -12.08
CA GLU A 141 -18.95 1.14 -11.67
C GLU A 141 -19.61 0.42 -12.85
N VAL A 142 -20.17 -0.76 -12.58
CA VAL A 142 -21.03 -1.48 -13.52
C VAL A 142 -22.49 -1.14 -13.21
N ARG A 143 -23.03 -0.18 -13.97
CA ARG A 143 -24.39 0.34 -13.77
C ARG A 143 -25.42 -0.44 -14.57
N ASN A 144 -26.48 -0.91 -13.89
CA ASN A 144 -27.63 -1.50 -14.56
C ASN A 144 -28.51 -0.37 -15.14
N LEU A 145 -28.65 -0.31 -16.46
CA LEU A 145 -29.48 0.69 -17.15
C LEU A 145 -30.99 0.45 -16.99
N GLY A 146 -31.40 -0.75 -16.57
CA GLY A 146 -32.78 -1.06 -16.21
C GLY A 146 -33.23 -0.29 -14.96
N TYR A 147 -34.55 -0.18 -14.75
CA TYR A 147 -35.15 0.46 -13.57
C TYR A 147 -34.63 1.88 -13.28
N GLY A 148 -34.39 2.67 -14.33
CA GLY A 148 -34.01 4.09 -14.22
C GLY A 148 -32.53 4.33 -13.90
N ALA A 149 -31.65 3.36 -14.18
CA ALA A 149 -30.19 3.51 -14.03
C ALA A 149 -29.72 3.85 -12.60
N LYS A 150 -30.45 3.37 -11.58
CA LYS A 150 -30.22 3.67 -10.15
C LYS A 150 -29.40 2.61 -9.40
N THR A 151 -29.18 1.44 -10.00
CA THR A 151 -28.52 0.31 -9.34
C THR A 151 -27.21 -0.04 -10.02
N CYS A 152 -26.20 -0.37 -9.20
CA CYS A 152 -24.86 -0.75 -9.62
C CYS A 152 -24.52 -2.12 -9.04
N LEU A 153 -23.65 -2.86 -9.73
CA LEU A 153 -23.05 -4.06 -9.19
C LEU A 153 -22.26 -3.70 -7.92
N ASP A 154 -22.48 -4.46 -6.85
CA ASP A 154 -21.84 -4.24 -5.56
C ASP A 154 -21.41 -5.59 -4.97
N SER A 155 -20.15 -5.64 -4.53
CA SER A 155 -19.57 -6.80 -3.86
C SER A 155 -19.27 -6.46 -2.40
N PRO A 156 -20.18 -6.75 -1.46
CA PRO A 156 -19.95 -6.42 -0.07
C PRO A 156 -18.82 -7.30 0.49
N ALA A 157 -17.60 -6.75 0.61
CA ALA A 157 -16.37 -7.47 0.95
C ALA A 157 -16.24 -7.93 2.42
N ARG A 158 -17.35 -8.32 3.07
CA ARG A 158 -17.32 -8.91 4.42
C ARG A 158 -16.92 -10.38 4.33
N LYS A 159 -16.27 -10.91 5.38
CA LYS A 159 -15.87 -12.32 5.45
C LYS A 159 -17.03 -13.30 5.21
N THR A 160 -18.25 -12.93 5.64
CA THR A 160 -19.48 -13.71 5.45
C THR A 160 -19.99 -13.75 4.01
N ASN A 161 -19.43 -12.92 3.13
CA ASN A 161 -19.85 -12.75 1.74
C ASN A 161 -18.79 -13.27 0.76
N LEU A 162 -17.66 -13.78 1.25
CA LEU A 162 -16.71 -14.52 0.43
C LEU A 162 -17.42 -15.69 -0.24
N HIS A 163 -17.17 -15.88 -1.54
CA HIS A 163 -17.78 -16.91 -2.39
C HIS A 163 -19.31 -16.83 -2.55
N LYS A 164 -19.94 -15.72 -2.15
CA LYS A 164 -21.35 -15.46 -2.47
C LYS A 164 -21.47 -14.69 -3.79
N PRO A 165 -22.59 -14.83 -4.51
CA PRO A 165 -22.87 -14.01 -5.69
C PRO A 165 -22.82 -12.52 -5.35
N VAL A 166 -22.31 -11.72 -6.29
CA VAL A 166 -22.39 -10.26 -6.26
C VAL A 166 -23.84 -9.81 -6.40
N GLY A 167 -24.17 -8.64 -5.84
CA GLY A 167 -25.53 -8.12 -5.80
C GLY A 167 -25.68 -6.77 -6.49
N LEU A 168 -26.90 -6.23 -6.46
CA LEU A 168 -27.19 -4.86 -6.86
C LEU A 168 -27.35 -3.97 -5.62
N TYR A 169 -26.82 -2.75 -5.66
CA TYR A 169 -26.95 -1.74 -4.62
C TYR A 169 -27.19 -0.36 -5.27
N PRO A 170 -27.80 0.62 -4.57
CA PRO A 170 -27.87 1.99 -5.08
C PRO A 170 -26.48 2.51 -5.47
N CYS A 171 -26.35 3.02 -6.70
CA CYS A 171 -25.08 3.57 -7.17
C CYS A 171 -24.68 4.76 -6.30
N HIS A 172 -23.48 4.72 -5.69
CA HIS A 172 -23.03 5.78 -4.78
C HIS A 172 -21.80 6.55 -5.28
N ARG A 173 -21.13 6.11 -6.36
CA ARG A 173 -19.95 6.79 -6.95
C ARG A 173 -18.79 7.04 -5.97
N MET A 174 -18.64 6.17 -4.97
CA MET A 174 -17.58 6.30 -3.94
C MET A 174 -16.45 5.27 -4.12
N GLY A 175 -16.44 4.51 -5.23
CA GLY A 175 -15.50 3.41 -5.41
C GLY A 175 -15.82 2.23 -4.48
N GLY A 176 -14.79 1.65 -3.88
CA GLY A 176 -14.95 0.60 -2.87
C GLY A 176 -15.56 -0.67 -3.46
N ASN A 177 -16.73 -1.07 -2.97
CA ASN A 177 -17.40 -2.30 -3.41
C ASN A 177 -18.06 -2.18 -4.80
N GLN A 178 -18.13 -0.97 -5.36
CA GLN A 178 -18.72 -0.68 -6.68
C GLN A 178 -17.67 -0.44 -7.77
N VAL A 179 -16.38 -0.73 -7.54
CA VAL A 179 -15.28 -0.61 -8.52
C VAL A 179 -14.34 -1.79 -8.39
#